data_AF-A0A699KS76-F1
#
_entry.id   AF-A0A699KS76-F1
#
_cell.length_a   1.000
_cell.length_b   1.000
_cell.length_c   1.000
_cell.angle_alpha   90.00
_cell.angle_beta   90.00
_cell.angle_gamma   90.00
#
_symmetry.space_group_name_H-M   'P 1'
#
loop_
_entity.id
_entity.type
_entity.pdbx_description
1 polymer ?
#
loop_
_entity_poly.entity_id
_entity_poly.type
_entity_poly.pdbx_seq_one_letter_code
_entity_poly.pdbx_strand_id
1 'polypeptide(L)'
;MYYVRTTNPSSHVARFIFTLIVIFASSSTSEKAPYSTFAKDATKAPGVTSYDYIIVGGGTSGCALAATLSQGAKVLVLERGDLPYGIPSINTINGFIDTLANLGPTSPSQTFVSTDGVVNQRARVLGGGSALNAGFFTRASPDYINKAGLDPKLVRESYEWVEKKVEFEPEVLPWQAAVRDGLLEAGVLPNNGFTLEHLYGTKIGGSIFDRNGKRHTAADLLEYADPSNITVYLNATVHRILYKTDGNNIKSYNRH
;
A
#
# COMPACT_ATOMS: atom_id res chain seq x y z
N MET A 1 45.63 -13.43 3.89
CA MET A 1 46.37 -12.18 3.60
C MET A 1 47.14 -12.45 2.32
N TYR A 2 46.65 -11.94 1.18
CA TYR A 2 47.29 -12.17 -0.11
C TYR A 2 47.41 -10.82 -0.82
N TYR A 3 48.65 -10.40 -1.04
CA TYR A 3 49.03 -9.30 -1.93
C TYR A 3 49.24 -9.86 -3.33
N VAL A 4 48.77 -9.15 -4.36
CA VAL A 4 49.29 -9.30 -5.72
C VAL A 4 49.54 -7.92 -6.33
N ARG A 5 50.74 -7.84 -6.92
CA ARG A 5 51.50 -6.70 -7.43
C ARG A 5 50.97 -6.28 -8.81
N THR A 6 50.97 -4.99 -9.09
CA THR A 6 50.68 -4.42 -10.42
C THR A 6 51.87 -4.53 -11.35
N THR A 7 51.64 -4.90 -12.61
CA THR A 7 52.53 -4.56 -13.73
C THR A 7 51.70 -4.06 -14.90
N ASN A 8 52.01 -2.86 -15.35
CA ASN A 8 51.44 -2.23 -16.54
C ASN A 8 52.34 -2.57 -17.74
N PRO A 9 51.77 -2.80 -18.93
CA PRO A 9 52.44 -2.34 -20.13
C PRO A 9 51.50 -1.58 -21.08
N SER A 10 52.08 -0.48 -21.59
CA SER A 10 52.00 -0.04 -22.98
C SER A 10 50.67 0.43 -23.55
N SER A 11 50.65 1.75 -23.71
CA SER A 11 49.85 2.59 -24.60
C SER A 11 49.39 1.95 -25.93
N HIS A 12 48.07 1.93 -26.12
CA HIS A 12 47.44 2.18 -27.42
C HIS A 12 46.32 3.20 -27.24
N VAL A 13 46.43 4.32 -27.98
CA VAL A 13 45.45 5.40 -27.99
C VAL A 13 44.24 4.93 -28.80
N ALA A 14 43.23 4.40 -28.12
CA ALA A 14 41.89 4.25 -28.68
C ALA A 14 41.10 5.52 -28.35
N ARG A 15 40.71 6.29 -29.37
CA ARG A 15 39.77 7.40 -29.24
C ARG A 15 38.41 6.83 -28.83
N PHE A 16 38.14 6.80 -27.53
CA PHE A 16 36.79 6.60 -27.02
C PHE A 16 36.04 7.93 -27.12
N ILE A 17 35.03 7.97 -27.98
CA ILE A 17 33.97 8.98 -27.91
C ILE A 17 33.29 8.77 -26.56
N PHE A 18 33.53 9.68 -25.62
CA PHE A 18 32.80 9.73 -24.36
C PHE A 18 31.42 10.32 -24.66
N THR A 19 30.49 9.48 -25.10
CA THR A 19 29.07 9.85 -25.08
C THR A 19 28.67 9.90 -23.61
N LEU A 20 28.66 11.09 -23.04
CA LEU A 20 28.07 11.36 -21.73
C LEU A 20 26.55 11.13 -21.88
N ILE A 21 26.11 9.88 -21.76
CA ILE A 21 24.70 9.58 -21.57
C ILE A 21 24.40 10.10 -20.16
N VAL A 22 23.93 11.34 -20.10
CA VAL A 22 23.21 11.85 -18.93
C VAL A 22 21.95 11.00 -18.86
N ILE A 23 22.01 9.91 -18.11
CA ILE A 23 20.82 9.22 -17.65
C ILE A 23 20.15 10.22 -16.72
N PHE A 24 19.20 10.99 -17.24
CA PHE A 24 18.17 11.56 -16.40
C PHE A 24 17.44 10.36 -15.81
N ALA A 25 17.89 9.91 -14.64
CA ALA A 25 17.06 9.15 -13.75
C ALA A 25 15.91 10.09 -13.38
N SER A 26 14.84 10.04 -14.16
CA SER A 26 13.54 10.57 -13.78
C SER A 26 13.21 9.90 -12.45
N SER A 27 13.59 10.56 -11.37
CA SER A 27 13.27 10.13 -10.02
C SER A 27 11.81 10.48 -9.83
N SER A 28 10.92 9.68 -10.43
CA SER A 28 9.53 9.62 -10.06
C SER A 28 9.44 8.84 -8.75
N THR A 29 10.03 9.39 -7.68
CA THR A 29 9.78 8.85 -6.34
C THR A 29 8.30 9.09 -6.08
N SER A 30 7.52 8.02 -6.27
CA SER A 30 6.10 7.97 -5.94
C SER A 30 5.86 8.30 -4.46
N GLU A 31 6.90 8.05 -3.66
CA GLU A 31 7.04 8.28 -2.23
C GLU A 31 7.05 9.77 -1.87
N LYS A 32 5.97 10.23 -1.24
CA LYS A 32 5.90 11.58 -0.64
C LYS A 32 6.04 11.58 0.89
N ALA A 33 5.66 10.50 1.57
CA ALA A 33 5.92 10.39 3.00
C ALA A 33 7.43 10.22 3.26
N PRO A 34 7.97 10.77 4.37
CA PRO A 34 9.41 10.75 4.61
C PRO A 34 9.87 9.40 5.19
N TYR A 35 9.66 8.29 4.48
CA TYR A 35 9.95 6.95 5.03
C TYR A 35 11.42 6.76 5.39
N SER A 36 12.35 7.45 4.75
CA SER A 36 13.76 7.46 5.15
C SER A 36 13.99 7.87 6.61
N THR A 37 13.04 8.58 7.23
CA THR A 37 13.11 9.02 8.63
C THR A 37 12.58 7.97 9.62
N PHE A 38 11.56 7.20 9.26
CA PHE A 38 10.85 6.32 10.21
C PHE A 38 10.72 4.85 9.78
N ALA A 39 10.93 4.52 8.51
CA ALA A 39 10.86 3.16 8.00
C ALA A 39 12.25 2.53 7.86
N LYS A 40 12.38 1.29 8.35
CA LYS A 40 13.64 0.55 8.41
C LYS A 40 13.36 -0.91 8.15
N ASP A 41 14.37 -1.65 7.68
CA ASP A 41 14.31 -3.10 7.66
C ASP A 41 14.28 -3.66 9.09
N ALA A 42 13.51 -4.72 9.33
CA ALA A 42 13.39 -5.35 10.65
C ALA A 42 14.72 -5.83 11.23
N THR A 43 15.74 -6.12 10.41
CA THR A 43 17.09 -6.47 10.87
C THR A 43 17.79 -5.33 11.63
N LYS A 44 17.30 -4.10 11.50
CA LYS A 44 17.77 -2.92 12.26
C LYS A 44 17.00 -2.70 13.56
N ALA A 45 16.03 -3.56 13.88
CA ALA A 45 15.27 -3.43 15.11
C ALA A 45 16.14 -3.76 16.33
N PRO A 46 16.06 -2.97 17.41
CA PRO A 46 16.67 -3.33 18.69
C PRO A 46 15.95 -4.55 19.27
N GLY A 47 16.65 -5.34 20.09
CA GLY A 47 16.10 -6.58 20.65
C GLY A 47 14.85 -6.38 21.53
N VAL A 48 14.74 -5.26 22.23
CA VAL A 48 13.56 -4.87 23.03
C VAL A 48 13.33 -3.38 22.90
N THR A 49 12.10 -2.98 22.60
CA THR A 49 11.61 -1.59 22.61
C THR A 49 10.21 -1.52 23.18
N SER A 50 9.80 -0.33 23.60
CA SER A 50 8.45 -0.05 24.11
C SER A 50 7.79 1.02 23.26
N TYR A 51 6.51 0.80 22.97
CA TYR A 51 5.64 1.69 22.21
C TYR A 51 4.28 1.72 22.91
N ASP A 52 3.53 2.80 22.71
CA ASP A 52 2.16 2.90 23.22
C ASP A 52 1.22 2.01 22.41
N TYR A 53 1.44 1.93 21.10
CA TYR A 53 0.68 1.09 20.18
C TYR A 53 1.59 0.28 19.26
N ILE A 54 1.25 -0.99 19.05
CA ILE A 54 1.88 -1.86 18.05
C ILE A 54 0.80 -2.29 17.06
N ILE A 55 1.00 -1.91 15.79
CA ILE A 55 0.13 -2.26 14.66
C ILE A 55 0.81 -3.39 13.89
N VAL A 56 0.15 -4.54 13.87
CA VAL A 56 0.61 -5.72 13.12
C VAL A 56 -0.02 -5.68 11.73
N GLY A 57 0.77 -5.36 10.72
CA GLY A 57 0.37 -5.20 9.33
C GLY A 57 0.17 -3.73 8.94
N GLY A 58 1.04 -3.23 8.08
CA GLY A 58 0.93 -1.90 7.49
C GLY A 58 0.06 -1.91 6.22
N GLY A 59 -1.14 -2.50 6.34
CA GLY A 59 -2.10 -2.64 5.24
C GLY A 59 -3.05 -1.46 5.11
N THR A 60 -4.15 -1.66 4.38
CA THR A 60 -5.16 -0.61 4.09
C THR A 60 -5.62 0.14 5.35
N SER A 61 -6.06 -0.58 6.38
CA SER A 61 -6.48 0.04 7.65
C SER A 61 -5.29 0.39 8.55
N GLY A 62 -4.20 -0.40 8.49
CA GLY A 62 -3.04 -0.24 9.37
C GLY A 62 -2.30 1.07 9.15
N CYS A 63 -2.14 1.50 7.90
CA CYS A 63 -1.52 2.78 7.59
C CYS A 63 -2.33 3.97 8.11
N ALA A 64 -3.65 3.97 7.89
CA ALA A 64 -4.54 5.03 8.38
C ALA A 64 -4.51 5.10 9.93
N LEU A 65 -4.64 3.94 10.59
CA LEU A 65 -4.60 3.85 12.05
C LEU A 65 -3.26 4.34 12.62
N ALA A 66 -2.14 3.97 11.99
CA ALA A 66 -0.81 4.39 12.42
C ALA A 66 -0.64 5.91 12.33
N ALA A 67 -1.05 6.50 11.20
CA ALA A 67 -1.00 7.94 10.99
C ALA A 67 -1.80 8.69 12.06
N THR A 68 -3.04 8.25 12.34
CA THR A 68 -3.89 8.84 13.37
C THR A 68 -3.28 8.73 14.77
N LEU A 69 -2.85 7.54 15.20
CA LEU A 69 -2.31 7.34 16.55
C LEU A 69 -0.99 8.09 16.78
N SER A 70 -0.17 8.23 15.73
CA SER A 70 1.13 8.92 15.82
C SER A 70 1.04 10.39 16.23
N GLN A 71 -0.14 11.02 16.09
CA GLN A 71 -0.36 12.42 16.48
C GLN A 71 -0.29 12.65 17.99
N GLY A 72 -0.37 11.59 18.81
CA GLY A 72 -0.35 11.71 20.27
C GLY A 72 0.29 10.55 21.01
N ALA A 73 0.86 9.57 20.31
CA ALA A 73 1.41 8.36 20.90
C ALA A 73 2.55 7.78 20.06
N LYS A 74 3.46 7.03 20.71
CA LYS A 74 4.53 6.29 20.02
C LYS A 74 3.97 5.02 19.40
N VAL A 75 4.03 4.94 18.07
CA VAL A 75 3.44 3.86 17.27
C VAL A 75 4.52 3.05 16.58
N LEU A 76 4.43 1.73 16.72
CA LEU A 76 5.20 0.78 15.93
C LEU A 76 4.31 0.11 14.90
N VAL A 77 4.70 0.14 13.62
CA VAL A 77 4.09 -0.66 12.55
C VAL A 77 5.04 -1.78 12.15
N LEU A 78 4.53 -3.02 12.12
CA LEU A 78 5.28 -4.19 11.66
C LEU A 78 4.64 -4.71 10.37
N GLU A 79 5.31 -4.53 9.23
CA GLU A 79 4.86 -5.00 7.92
C GLU A 79 5.80 -6.09 7.40
N ARG A 80 5.23 -7.21 6.95
CA ARG A 80 5.99 -8.37 6.48
C ARG A 80 6.53 -8.22 5.06
N GLY A 81 6.01 -7.26 4.29
CA GLY A 81 6.51 -6.88 2.97
C GLY A 81 7.39 -5.62 2.98
N ASP A 82 7.79 -5.23 1.78
CA ASP A 82 8.62 -4.04 1.52
C ASP A 82 7.76 -2.79 1.18
N LEU A 83 8.40 -1.67 0.84
CA LEU A 83 7.75 -0.47 0.33
C LEU A 83 7.17 -0.69 -1.09
N PRO A 84 6.05 -0.03 -1.43
CA PRO A 84 5.45 -0.14 -2.76
C PRO A 84 6.23 0.65 -3.83
N TYR A 85 6.99 1.68 -3.45
CA TYR A 85 7.52 2.68 -4.40
C TYR A 85 8.76 2.23 -5.18
N GLY A 86 9.46 1.19 -4.71
CA GLY A 86 10.56 0.56 -5.43
C GLY A 86 10.11 -0.43 -6.51
N ILE A 87 8.81 -0.66 -6.67
CA ILE A 87 8.24 -1.69 -7.55
C ILE A 87 7.36 -1.00 -8.62
N PRO A 88 7.89 -0.73 -9.84
CA PRO A 88 7.16 0.03 -10.86
C PRO A 88 5.79 -0.55 -11.22
N SER A 89 5.64 -1.88 -11.19
CA SER A 89 4.37 -2.54 -11.50
C SER A 89 3.27 -2.27 -10.45
N ILE A 90 3.62 -1.98 -9.21
CA ILE A 90 2.65 -1.59 -8.18
C ILE A 90 2.12 -0.17 -8.43
N ASN A 91 3.02 0.74 -8.84
CA ASN A 91 2.74 2.17 -8.81
C ASN A 91 1.95 2.69 -10.03
N THR A 92 1.61 1.83 -10.99
CA THR A 92 0.91 2.25 -12.22
C THR A 92 -0.28 1.35 -12.53
N ILE A 93 -1.31 1.91 -13.15
CA ILE A 93 -2.49 1.15 -13.59
C ILE A 93 -2.12 0.02 -14.57
N ASN A 94 -1.14 0.25 -15.43
CA ASN A 94 -0.67 -0.73 -16.42
C ASN A 94 0.03 -1.92 -15.76
N GLY A 95 0.62 -1.75 -14.58
CA GLY A 95 1.33 -2.81 -13.87
C GLY A 95 0.43 -3.72 -13.01
N PHE A 96 -0.89 -3.50 -13.00
CA PHE A 96 -1.84 -4.28 -12.21
C PHE A 96 -1.74 -5.78 -12.52
N ILE A 97 -1.84 -6.16 -13.80
CA ILE A 97 -1.78 -7.57 -14.22
C ILE A 97 -0.40 -8.18 -13.94
N ASP A 98 0.67 -7.45 -14.23
CA ASP A 98 2.05 -7.92 -13.98
C ASP A 98 2.29 -8.22 -12.51
N THR A 99 1.76 -7.36 -11.63
CA THR A 99 1.90 -7.52 -10.19
C THR A 99 1.15 -8.76 -9.67
N LEU A 100 -0.04 -9.04 -10.21
CA LEU A 100 -0.79 -10.25 -9.88
C LEU A 100 -0.14 -11.51 -10.49
N ALA A 101 0.46 -11.42 -11.66
CA ALA A 101 1.12 -12.55 -12.32
C ALA A 101 2.48 -12.93 -11.70
N ASN A 102 3.06 -12.06 -10.85
CA ASN A 102 4.34 -12.32 -10.21
C ASN A 102 4.22 -13.37 -9.10
N LEU A 103 4.68 -14.60 -9.38
CA LEU A 103 4.72 -15.73 -8.45
C LEU A 103 6.05 -15.85 -7.67
N GLY A 104 6.91 -14.83 -7.73
CA GLY A 104 8.19 -14.83 -7.06
C GLY A 104 8.07 -14.98 -5.53
N PRO A 105 9.05 -15.58 -4.85
CA PRO A 105 9.01 -15.82 -3.41
C PRO A 105 9.00 -14.53 -2.58
N THR A 106 9.41 -13.41 -3.16
CA THR A 106 9.38 -12.05 -2.59
C THR A 106 8.32 -11.15 -3.25
N SER A 107 7.43 -11.72 -4.07
CA SER A 107 6.35 -10.97 -4.73
C SER A 107 5.49 -10.19 -3.73
N PRO A 108 5.12 -8.93 -4.05
CA PRO A 108 4.15 -8.17 -3.26
C PRO A 108 2.76 -8.80 -3.31
N SER A 109 2.46 -9.63 -4.32
CA SER A 109 1.24 -10.44 -4.42
C SER A 109 1.54 -11.88 -4.02
N GLN A 110 1.01 -12.33 -2.88
CA GLN A 110 1.13 -13.70 -2.43
C GLN A 110 -0.10 -14.50 -2.86
N THR A 111 0.09 -15.43 -3.80
CA THR A 111 -0.94 -16.39 -4.21
C THR A 111 -1.21 -17.44 -3.12
N PHE A 112 -2.46 -17.84 -2.98
CA PHE A 112 -2.91 -18.98 -2.18
C PHE A 112 -4.13 -19.64 -2.85
N VAL A 113 -4.48 -20.83 -2.40
CA VAL A 113 -5.69 -21.54 -2.84
C VAL A 113 -6.58 -21.77 -1.62
N SER A 114 -7.86 -21.44 -1.72
CA SER A 114 -8.82 -21.71 -0.64
C SER A 114 -9.03 -23.21 -0.45
N THR A 115 -9.64 -23.60 0.66
CA THR A 115 -10.04 -25.00 0.89
C THR A 115 -11.05 -25.51 -0.14
N ASP A 116 -11.74 -24.60 -0.83
CA ASP A 116 -12.67 -24.90 -1.93
C ASP A 116 -11.97 -25.03 -3.29
N GLY A 117 -10.64 -24.88 -3.34
CA GLY A 117 -9.85 -24.97 -4.58
C GLY A 117 -9.80 -23.67 -5.39
N VAL A 118 -10.21 -22.53 -4.84
CA VAL A 118 -10.23 -21.25 -5.56
C VAL A 118 -8.89 -20.53 -5.38
N VAL A 119 -8.22 -20.22 -6.50
CA VAL A 119 -6.99 -19.42 -6.50
C VAL A 119 -7.32 -17.98 -6.12
N ASN A 120 -6.55 -17.44 -5.18
CA ASN A 120 -6.71 -16.08 -4.70
C ASN A 120 -5.35 -15.47 -4.33
N GLN A 121 -5.32 -14.17 -4.05
CA GLN A 121 -4.11 -13.43 -3.76
C GLN A 121 -4.29 -12.51 -2.56
N ARG A 122 -3.20 -12.29 -1.82
CA ARG A 122 -3.15 -11.33 -0.72
C ARG A 122 -1.87 -10.51 -0.76
N ALA A 123 -1.95 -9.28 -0.30
CA ALA A 123 -0.80 -8.39 -0.29
C ALA A 123 0.28 -8.81 0.72
N ARG A 124 1.52 -8.51 0.36
CA ARG A 124 2.73 -8.58 1.17
C ARG A 124 3.61 -7.39 0.80
N VAL A 125 3.12 -6.19 1.10
CA VAL A 125 3.74 -4.89 0.81
C VAL A 125 3.06 -3.85 1.71
N LEU A 126 3.78 -2.81 2.10
CA LEU A 126 3.19 -1.66 2.79
C LEU A 126 2.09 -1.03 1.93
N GLY A 127 0.99 -0.62 2.57
CA GLY A 127 -0.27 -0.23 1.91
C GLY A 127 -1.21 -1.42 1.69
N GLY A 128 -0.72 -2.66 1.78
CA GLY A 128 -1.54 -3.86 1.73
C GLY A 128 -2.34 -3.98 0.43
N GLY A 129 -3.62 -4.39 0.54
CA GLY A 129 -4.48 -4.62 -0.63
C GLY A 129 -4.65 -3.39 -1.53
N SER A 130 -4.51 -2.17 -0.99
CA SER A 130 -4.58 -0.94 -1.79
C SER A 130 -3.43 -0.79 -2.80
N ALA A 131 -2.29 -1.43 -2.53
CA ALA A 131 -1.17 -1.50 -3.45
C ALA A 131 -1.40 -2.50 -4.60
N LEU A 132 -2.35 -3.41 -4.47
CA LEU A 132 -2.57 -4.49 -5.44
C LEU A 132 -3.92 -4.43 -6.15
N ASN A 133 -4.94 -3.81 -5.57
CA ASN A 133 -6.32 -3.91 -6.05
C ASN A 133 -6.55 -3.21 -7.41
N ALA A 134 -7.76 -3.36 -7.96
CA ALA A 134 -8.18 -2.72 -9.20
C ALA A 134 -8.47 -1.20 -9.06
N GLY A 135 -8.25 -0.62 -7.89
CA GLY A 135 -8.27 0.82 -7.64
C GLY A 135 -9.64 1.51 -7.56
N PHE A 136 -10.75 0.79 -7.67
CA PHE A 136 -12.08 1.36 -7.46
C PHE A 136 -12.26 1.87 -6.02
N PHE A 137 -12.76 3.10 -5.87
CA PHE A 137 -13.01 3.76 -4.59
C PHE A 137 -14.50 4.08 -4.44
N THR A 138 -15.09 3.67 -3.33
CA THR A 138 -16.48 3.96 -2.95
C THR A 138 -16.59 3.99 -1.43
N ARG A 139 -17.48 4.84 -0.92
CA ARG A 139 -17.92 4.81 0.47
C ARG A 139 -18.83 3.60 0.70
N ALA A 140 -18.98 3.19 1.96
CA ALA A 140 -19.98 2.23 2.38
C ALA A 140 -21.38 2.87 2.34
N SER A 141 -22.43 2.06 2.24
CA SER A 141 -23.79 2.59 2.29
C SER A 141 -24.14 3.11 3.69
N PRO A 142 -25.02 4.12 3.80
CA PRO A 142 -25.54 4.58 5.09
C PRO A 142 -26.15 3.43 5.92
N ASP A 143 -26.83 2.49 5.28
CA ASP A 143 -27.39 1.30 5.92
C ASP A 143 -26.32 0.42 6.55
N TYR A 144 -25.19 0.23 5.87
CA TYR A 144 -24.07 -0.52 6.43
C TYR A 144 -23.49 0.21 7.66
N ILE A 145 -23.26 1.51 7.55
CA ILE A 145 -22.72 2.34 8.64
C ILE A 145 -23.62 2.25 9.88
N ASN A 146 -24.94 2.39 9.69
CA ASN A 146 -25.92 2.27 10.76
C ASN A 146 -25.94 0.87 11.38
N LYS A 147 -25.95 -0.19 10.56
CA LYS A 147 -25.92 -1.58 11.04
C LYS A 147 -24.63 -1.93 11.79
N ALA A 148 -23.51 -1.33 11.41
CA ALA A 148 -22.23 -1.48 12.07
C ALA A 148 -22.15 -0.70 13.40
N GLY A 149 -23.14 0.15 13.72
CA GLY A 149 -23.15 0.97 14.93
C GLY A 149 -22.07 2.04 14.95
N LEU A 150 -21.62 2.49 13.77
CA LEU A 150 -20.59 3.52 13.64
C LEU A 150 -21.22 4.92 13.65
N ASP A 151 -20.53 5.89 14.25
CA ASP A 151 -20.96 7.31 14.19
C ASP A 151 -20.89 7.81 12.74
N PRO A 152 -22.04 8.13 12.10
CA PRO A 152 -22.06 8.55 10.70
C PRO A 152 -21.28 9.83 10.43
N LYS A 153 -21.18 10.73 11.41
CA LYS A 153 -20.42 11.98 11.28
C LYS A 153 -18.93 11.68 11.23
N LEU A 154 -18.42 10.92 12.20
CA LEU A 154 -17.00 10.56 12.25
C LEU A 154 -16.59 9.70 11.05
N VAL A 155 -17.48 8.81 10.57
CA VAL A 155 -17.24 8.03 9.36
C VAL A 155 -17.09 8.94 8.14
N ARG A 156 -17.94 9.95 7.99
CA ARG A 156 -17.82 10.92 6.89
C ARG A 156 -16.53 11.71 6.97
N GLU A 157 -16.17 12.23 8.14
CA GLU A 157 -14.90 12.95 8.35
C GLU A 157 -13.68 12.05 8.03
N SER A 158 -13.77 10.77 8.36
CA SER A 158 -12.73 9.78 8.06
C SER A 158 -12.62 9.51 6.55
N TYR A 159 -13.75 9.42 5.84
CA TYR A 159 -13.75 9.31 4.38
C TYR A 159 -13.10 10.52 3.73
N GLU A 160 -13.51 11.74 4.10
CA GLU A 160 -12.95 12.97 3.57
C GLU A 160 -11.44 13.10 3.85
N TRP A 161 -10.97 12.59 4.99
CA TRP A 161 -9.55 12.55 5.32
C TRP A 161 -8.75 11.61 4.40
N VAL A 162 -9.29 10.43 4.08
CA VAL A 162 -8.66 9.48 3.14
C VAL A 162 -8.71 10.01 1.71
N GLU A 163 -9.87 10.50 1.28
CA GLU A 163 -10.15 10.95 -0.08
C GLU A 163 -9.17 12.04 -0.55
N LYS A 164 -8.86 13.00 0.34
CA LYS A 164 -7.86 14.05 0.07
C LYS A 164 -6.51 13.53 -0.41
N LYS A 165 -6.17 12.30 -0.05
CA LYS A 165 -4.87 11.71 -0.34
C LYS A 165 -4.87 10.73 -1.50
N VAL A 166 -5.87 9.86 -1.55
CA VAL A 166 -5.82 8.69 -2.42
C VAL A 166 -6.97 8.58 -3.39
N GLU A 167 -7.96 9.46 -3.37
CA GLU A 167 -9.12 9.40 -4.27
C GLU A 167 -9.01 10.42 -5.41
N PHE A 168 -9.39 9.99 -6.60
CA PHE A 168 -9.43 10.79 -7.82
C PHE A 168 -10.66 10.42 -8.65
N GLU A 169 -11.35 11.44 -9.16
CA GLU A 169 -12.36 11.25 -10.20
C GLU A 169 -11.69 10.73 -11.49
N PRO A 170 -12.07 9.53 -11.99
CA PRO A 170 -11.45 8.94 -13.15
C PRO A 170 -11.97 9.55 -14.46
N GLU A 171 -11.14 9.52 -15.50
CA GLU A 171 -11.61 9.71 -16.86
C GLU A 171 -12.39 8.46 -17.32
N VAL A 172 -13.60 8.66 -17.85
CA VAL A 172 -14.42 7.56 -18.37
C VAL A 172 -13.95 7.22 -19.79
N LEU A 173 -13.22 6.11 -19.92
CA LEU A 173 -12.73 5.62 -21.21
C LEU A 173 -13.86 4.92 -22.00
N PRO A 174 -13.68 4.68 -23.32
CA PRO A 174 -14.73 4.14 -24.19
C PRO A 174 -15.34 2.82 -23.71
N TRP A 175 -14.54 1.91 -23.16
CA TRP A 175 -15.05 0.64 -22.63
C TRP A 175 -15.94 0.86 -21.39
N GLN A 176 -15.51 1.68 -20.44
CA GLN A 176 -16.29 2.04 -19.26
C GLN A 176 -17.59 2.75 -19.64
N ALA A 177 -17.56 3.63 -20.65
CA ALA A 177 -18.76 4.28 -21.19
C ALA A 177 -19.73 3.25 -21.77
N ALA A 178 -19.24 2.30 -22.58
CA ALA A 178 -20.07 1.23 -23.12
C ALA A 178 -20.71 0.35 -22.03
N VAL A 179 -19.95 0.01 -20.97
CA VAL A 179 -20.49 -0.73 -19.82
C VAL A 179 -21.57 0.09 -19.09
N ARG A 180 -21.34 1.38 -18.84
CA ARG A 180 -22.34 2.28 -18.24
C ARG A 180 -23.62 2.30 -19.08
N ASP A 181 -23.50 2.52 -20.38
CA ASP A 181 -24.66 2.67 -21.26
C ASP A 181 -25.44 1.34 -21.39
N GLY A 182 -24.74 0.20 -21.46
CA GLY A 182 -25.36 -1.12 -21.45
C GLY A 182 -26.09 -1.44 -20.14
N LEU A 183 -25.55 -1.02 -18.98
CA LEU A 183 -26.24 -1.17 -17.70
C LEU A 183 -27.54 -0.36 -17.64
N LEU A 184 -27.53 0.86 -18.18
CA LEU A 184 -28.71 1.71 -18.26
C LEU A 184 -29.76 1.13 -19.21
N GLU A 185 -29.34 0.60 -20.37
CA GLU A 185 -30.22 -0.08 -21.32
C GLU A 185 -30.85 -1.34 -20.72
N ALA A 186 -30.10 -2.09 -19.90
CA ALA A 186 -30.59 -3.25 -19.17
C ALA A 186 -31.51 -2.92 -17.98
N GLY A 187 -31.78 -1.63 -17.72
CA GLY A 187 -32.69 -1.18 -16.67
C GLY A 187 -32.04 -1.00 -15.28
N VAL A 188 -30.71 -0.98 -15.18
CA VAL A 188 -29.99 -0.68 -13.93
C VAL A 188 -29.99 0.84 -13.69
N LEU A 189 -31.16 1.34 -13.32
CA LEU A 189 -31.46 2.76 -13.14
C LEU A 189 -31.46 3.13 -11.65
N PRO A 190 -31.28 4.43 -11.30
CA PRO A 190 -31.00 5.55 -12.19
C PRO A 190 -29.53 5.63 -12.61
N ASN A 191 -29.22 6.54 -13.54
CA ASN A 191 -27.85 7.02 -13.74
C ASN A 191 -27.50 8.02 -12.63
N ASN A 192 -26.63 7.62 -11.71
CA ASN A 192 -26.20 8.44 -10.58
C ASN A 192 -24.99 9.35 -10.91
N GLY A 193 -24.48 9.31 -12.14
CA GLY A 193 -23.28 10.07 -12.52
C GLY A 193 -22.05 9.67 -11.72
N PHE A 194 -21.12 10.62 -11.53
CA PHE A 194 -19.99 10.43 -10.63
C PHE A 194 -20.43 10.61 -9.17
N THR A 195 -20.16 9.60 -8.33
CA THR A 195 -20.39 9.67 -6.89
C THR A 195 -19.60 8.63 -6.11
N LEU A 196 -19.07 9.04 -4.97
CA LEU A 196 -18.42 8.13 -4.02
C LEU A 196 -19.44 7.35 -3.18
N GLU A 197 -20.70 7.80 -3.11
CA GLU A 197 -21.75 7.15 -2.31
C GLU A 197 -22.15 5.79 -2.89
N HIS A 198 -22.34 4.79 -2.03
CA HIS A 198 -22.85 3.49 -2.46
C HIS A 198 -24.37 3.52 -2.56
N LEU A 199 -24.85 3.70 -3.78
CA LEU A 199 -26.26 3.87 -4.12
C LEU A 199 -26.72 2.79 -5.10
N TYR A 200 -28.00 2.46 -5.06
CA TYR A 200 -28.63 1.65 -6.10
C TYR A 200 -28.62 2.38 -7.45
N GLY A 201 -28.39 1.65 -8.54
CA GLY A 201 -28.32 2.16 -9.91
C GLY A 201 -26.92 2.11 -10.51
N THR A 202 -26.73 2.79 -11.64
CA THR A 202 -25.45 2.84 -12.37
C THR A 202 -24.69 4.10 -11.97
N LYS A 203 -23.38 3.98 -11.68
CA LYS A 203 -22.53 5.12 -11.30
C LYS A 203 -21.11 5.02 -11.83
N ILE A 204 -20.42 6.16 -11.87
CA ILE A 204 -18.96 6.24 -11.92
C ILE A 204 -18.47 6.46 -10.48
N GLY A 205 -17.63 5.57 -9.98
CA GLY A 205 -17.00 5.72 -8.66
C GLY A 205 -15.64 6.40 -8.74
N GLY A 206 -15.02 6.63 -7.59
CA GLY A 206 -13.66 7.14 -7.50
C GLY A 206 -12.63 6.10 -7.91
N SER A 207 -11.40 6.56 -8.10
CA SER A 207 -10.24 5.75 -8.43
C SER A 207 -9.07 6.13 -7.51
N ILE A 208 -8.24 5.16 -7.14
CA ILE A 208 -6.96 5.44 -6.48
C ILE A 208 -5.80 5.67 -7.46
N PHE A 209 -6.07 5.55 -8.75
CA PHE A 209 -5.15 5.98 -9.80
C PHE A 209 -5.46 7.42 -10.19
N ASP A 210 -4.44 8.27 -10.20
CA ASP A 210 -4.56 9.63 -10.68
C ASP A 210 -4.61 9.72 -12.22
N ARG A 211 -4.75 10.94 -12.74
CA ARG A 211 -4.84 11.21 -14.20
C ARG A 211 -3.62 10.76 -14.99
N ASN A 212 -2.47 10.55 -14.34
CA ASN A 212 -1.25 10.04 -14.98
C ASN A 212 -1.17 8.50 -14.89
N GLY A 213 -2.21 7.84 -14.39
CA GLY A 213 -2.24 6.40 -14.14
C GLY A 213 -1.39 5.98 -12.95
N LYS A 214 -0.92 6.92 -12.12
CA LYS A 214 -0.13 6.62 -10.92
C LYS A 214 -1.05 6.19 -9.80
N ARG A 215 -0.75 5.04 -9.18
CA ARG A 215 -1.46 4.52 -8.02
C ARG A 215 -1.08 5.31 -6.77
N HIS A 216 -2.09 5.68 -5.98
CA HIS A 216 -1.94 6.16 -4.61
C HIS A 216 -2.50 5.10 -3.66
N THR A 217 -1.71 4.69 -2.67
CA THR A 217 -2.04 3.57 -1.78
C THR A 217 -2.31 4.06 -0.37
N ALA A 218 -2.81 3.19 0.49
CA ALA A 218 -2.94 3.50 1.91
C ALA A 218 -1.59 3.85 2.56
N ALA A 219 -0.47 3.42 1.99
CA ALA A 219 0.85 3.83 2.46
C ALA A 219 1.02 5.36 2.35
N ASP A 220 0.44 6.02 1.34
CA ASP A 220 0.52 7.48 1.19
C ASP A 220 -0.14 8.25 2.35
N LEU A 221 -1.06 7.61 3.09
CA LEU A 221 -1.64 8.20 4.30
C LEU A 221 -0.63 8.37 5.43
N LEU A 222 0.51 7.65 5.39
CA LEU A 222 1.60 7.83 6.36
C LEU A 222 2.34 9.16 6.19
N GLU A 223 2.06 9.93 5.14
CA GLU A 223 2.46 11.34 5.07
C GLU A 223 1.79 12.18 6.16
N TYR A 224 0.62 11.76 6.64
CA TYR A 224 -0.07 12.40 7.75
C TYR A 224 0.45 11.96 9.12
N ALA A 225 1.41 11.04 9.19
CA ALA A 225 1.99 10.61 10.46
C ALA A 225 2.98 11.64 11.01
N ASP A 226 3.10 11.71 12.35
CA ASP A 226 4.22 12.42 12.97
C ASP A 226 5.49 11.54 12.88
N PRO A 227 6.51 11.94 12.10
CA PRO A 227 7.71 11.13 11.88
C PRO A 227 8.54 10.92 13.14
N SER A 228 8.34 11.71 14.20
CA SER A 228 9.02 11.54 15.49
C SER A 228 8.36 10.48 16.39
N ASN A 229 7.09 10.16 16.13
CA ASN A 229 6.29 9.26 16.94
C ASN A 229 5.97 7.93 16.25
N ILE A 230 6.28 7.77 14.96
CA ILE A 230 6.09 6.53 14.23
C ILE A 230 7.42 5.83 13.93
N THR A 231 7.43 4.50 14.07
CA THR A 231 8.47 3.62 13.53
C THR A 231 7.79 2.55 12.68
N VAL A 232 8.30 2.29 11.49
CA VAL A 232 7.83 1.20 10.62
C VAL A 232 8.98 0.22 10.41
N TYR A 233 8.81 -1.04 10.81
CA TYR A 233 9.71 -2.12 10.40
C TYR A 233 9.09 -2.90 9.23
N LEU A 234 9.78 -2.85 8.10
CA LEU A 234 9.51 -3.61 6.89
C LEU A 234 10.17 -4.99 6.99
N ASN A 235 9.72 -5.93 6.16
CA ASN A 235 10.17 -7.32 6.21
C ASN A 235 10.03 -7.96 7.62
N ALA A 236 9.12 -7.43 8.43
CA ALA A 236 8.86 -7.83 9.81
C ALA A 236 7.72 -8.85 9.85
N THR A 237 8.06 -10.14 9.96
CA THR A 237 7.05 -11.19 10.15
C THR A 237 6.70 -11.31 11.63
N VAL A 238 5.46 -10.97 11.98
CA VAL A 238 4.94 -11.15 13.34
C VAL A 238 4.47 -12.59 13.52
N HIS A 239 5.06 -13.29 14.49
CA HIS A 239 4.76 -14.70 14.76
C HIS A 239 3.72 -14.91 15.87
N ARG A 240 3.68 -14.03 16.87
CA ARG A 240 2.85 -14.21 18.07
C ARG A 240 2.60 -12.88 18.78
N ILE A 241 1.47 -12.83 19.47
CA ILE A 241 1.14 -11.78 20.45
C ILE A 241 1.41 -12.36 21.84
N LEU A 242 2.10 -11.58 22.68
CA LEU A 242 2.44 -11.96 24.05
C LEU A 242 1.39 -11.39 25.01
N TYR A 243 0.93 -12.22 25.95
CA TYR A 243 -0.01 -11.81 26.98
C TYR A 243 0.64 -11.93 28.35
N LYS A 244 0.36 -10.96 29.22
CA LYS A 244 0.65 -11.08 30.64
C LYS A 244 -0.44 -11.97 31.26
N THR A 245 -0.04 -13.05 31.95
CA THR A 245 -0.99 -13.78 32.81
C THR A 245 -0.92 -13.26 34.24
N ASP A 246 -1.98 -13.46 35.02
CA ASP A 246 -1.96 -13.23 36.46
C ASP A 246 -0.97 -14.21 37.11
N GLY A 247 0.22 -13.70 37.43
CA GLY A 247 1.42 -14.47 37.75
C GLY A 247 2.43 -14.40 36.59
N ASN A 248 3.68 -14.04 36.89
CA ASN A 248 4.78 -13.61 35.99
C ASN A 248 5.17 -14.52 34.79
N ASN A 249 4.34 -15.45 34.34
CA ASN A 249 4.56 -16.29 33.17
C ASN A 249 3.95 -15.66 31.91
N ILE A 250 4.75 -15.46 30.87
CA ILE A 250 4.25 -15.02 29.56
C ILE A 250 3.81 -16.26 28.77
N LYS A 251 2.52 -16.34 28.39
CA LYS A 251 2.04 -17.35 27.43
C LYS A 251 2.02 -16.74 26.02
N SER A 252 2.47 -17.51 25.03
CA SER A 252 2.35 -17.16 23.61
C SER A 252 1.40 -18.11 22.90
N TYR A 253 0.48 -17.57 22.10
CA TYR A 253 -0.36 -18.38 21.21
C TYR A 253 0.30 -18.48 19.83
N ASN A 254 0.55 -19.69 19.35
CA ASN A 254 0.99 -19.93 17.97
C ASN A 254 -0.25 -20.21 17.11
N ARG A 255 -0.38 -19.55 15.96
CA ARG A 255 -1.23 -20.09 14.88
C ARG A 255 -0.41 -21.14 14.14
N HIS A 256 -0.97 -22.35 14.02
CA HIS A 256 -0.51 -23.36 13.08
C HIS A 256 -0.71 -22.88 11.64
#